data_AF-A0A8S3PYH5-F1
#
_entry.id   AF-A0A8S3PYH5-F1
#
_cell.length_a   1.000
_cell.length_b   1.000
_cell.length_c   1.000
_cell.angle_alpha   90.00
_cell.angle_beta   90.00
_cell.angle_gamma   90.00
#
_symmetry.space_group_name_H-M   'P 1'
#
loop_
_entity.id
_entity.type
_entity.pdbx_description
1 polymer ?
#
loop_
_entity_poly.entity_id
_entity_poly.type
_entity_poly.pdbx_seq_one_letter_code
_entity_poly.pdbx_strand_id
1 'polypeptide(L)'
;MSSAESNSKSTQDTQRCKTLPPIGNSDHDIVLVDISANVNKPKPTKRKIYLWKKADLESIGKHLDSQFDTFKKTNFDDINNMWTSIKQIIKDSMEKYVPTKTSLARQSHHWMNTQLRRLSKQKQRAYSKAKLNNSPKDWKRYKNIKAELQRESRRAHTKFMQNIVSDDLYKNPKDFGHT
;
A
#
# COMPACT_ATOMS: atom_id res chain seq x y z
N MET A 1 14.40 -41.90 -33.81
CA MET A 1 14.55 -40.57 -33.19
C MET A 1 13.16 -39.93 -33.13
N SER A 2 12.28 -40.49 -32.30
CA SER A 2 11.79 -39.95 -31.02
C SER A 2 11.11 -38.59 -31.14
N SER A 3 9.81 -38.64 -31.40
CA SER A 3 8.85 -37.54 -31.27
C SER A 3 8.83 -36.99 -29.85
N ALA A 4 8.91 -35.67 -29.71
CA ALA A 4 8.70 -34.98 -28.43
C ALA A 4 7.21 -34.61 -28.31
N GLU A 5 6.45 -35.43 -27.60
CA GLU A 5 5.11 -35.07 -27.16
C GLU A 5 5.20 -34.00 -26.06
N SER A 6 4.73 -32.81 -26.39
CA SER A 6 4.52 -31.72 -25.45
C SER A 6 3.37 -32.07 -24.50
N ASN A 7 3.71 -32.60 -23.33
CA ASN A 7 2.74 -32.95 -22.30
C ASN A 7 2.22 -31.66 -21.61
N SER A 8 1.09 -31.12 -22.10
CA SER A 8 0.38 -30.02 -21.45
C SER A 8 -0.25 -30.52 -20.15
N LYS A 9 0.44 -30.33 -19.02
CA LYS A 9 -0.13 -30.61 -17.70
C LYS A 9 -1.27 -29.62 -17.43
N SER A 10 -2.49 -30.13 -17.57
CA SER A 10 -3.73 -29.57 -17.03
C SER A 10 -3.53 -29.17 -15.57
N THR A 11 -3.57 -27.87 -15.27
CA THR A 11 -3.50 -27.34 -13.90
C THR A 11 -4.86 -27.57 -13.22
N GLN A 12 -5.04 -28.73 -12.58
CA GLN A 12 -6.20 -28.98 -11.74
C GLN A 12 -6.00 -28.27 -10.40
N ASP A 13 -6.49 -27.03 -10.29
CA ASP A 13 -6.28 -26.15 -9.13
C ASP A 13 -7.24 -26.37 -7.94
N THR A 14 -8.00 -27.46 -7.91
CA THR A 14 -8.83 -27.84 -6.75
C THR A 14 -8.29 -29.12 -6.12
N GLN A 15 -7.65 -29.00 -4.95
CA GLN A 15 -7.11 -30.17 -4.25
C GLN A 15 -8.12 -30.81 -3.29
N ARG A 16 -9.18 -30.07 -2.88
CA ARG A 16 -10.26 -30.61 -2.04
C ARG A 16 -11.51 -29.73 -2.07
N CYS A 17 -12.69 -30.33 -2.16
CA CYS A 17 -13.98 -29.66 -1.92
C CYS A 17 -14.77 -30.49 -0.91
N LYS A 18 -15.32 -29.88 0.15
CA LYS A 18 -16.15 -30.56 1.14
C LYS A 18 -17.27 -29.66 1.65
N THR A 19 -18.40 -30.26 2.01
CA THR A 19 -19.44 -29.57 2.75
C THR A 19 -19.11 -29.56 4.26
N LEU A 20 -19.44 -28.47 4.92
CA LEU A 20 -19.37 -28.28 6.37
C LEU A 20 -20.79 -27.96 6.87
N PRO A 21 -21.10 -28.31 8.13
CA PRO A 21 -22.40 -28.01 8.72
C PRO A 21 -22.72 -26.51 8.70
N PRO A 22 -24.01 -26.13 8.76
CA PRO A 22 -24.44 -24.75 8.74
C PRO A 22 -23.86 -23.95 9.92
N ILE A 23 -23.59 -22.66 9.69
CA ILE A 23 -23.19 -21.74 10.77
C ILE A 23 -24.44 -21.19 11.46
N GLY A 24 -24.59 -21.49 12.76
CA GLY A 24 -25.76 -21.07 13.54
C GLY A 24 -27.05 -21.74 13.03
N ASN A 25 -28.08 -20.93 12.78
CA ASN A 25 -29.41 -21.41 12.32
C ASN A 25 -29.59 -21.30 10.80
N SER A 26 -28.51 -21.30 10.02
CA SER A 26 -28.56 -21.34 8.56
C SER A 26 -29.18 -22.67 8.10
N ASP A 27 -30.04 -22.63 7.09
CA ASP A 27 -30.63 -23.80 6.42
C ASP A 27 -29.75 -24.33 5.27
N HIS A 28 -28.64 -23.64 4.99
CA HIS A 28 -27.65 -24.04 3.99
C HIS A 28 -26.34 -24.52 4.60
N ASP A 29 -25.82 -25.62 4.05
CA ASP A 29 -24.47 -26.13 4.30
C ASP A 29 -23.40 -25.22 3.67
N ILE A 30 -22.21 -25.17 4.29
CA ILE A 30 -21.08 -24.39 3.79
C ILE A 30 -20.26 -25.26 2.84
N VAL A 31 -19.95 -24.76 1.65
CA VAL A 31 -18.99 -25.42 0.75
C VAL A 31 -17.60 -24.86 1.00
N LEU A 32 -16.68 -25.70 1.50
CA LEU A 32 -15.27 -25.37 1.64
C LEU A 32 -14.48 -25.91 0.45
N VAL A 33 -13.71 -25.02 -0.20
CA VAL A 33 -12.83 -25.37 -1.32
C VAL A 33 -11.38 -25.01 -0.98
N ASP A 34 -10.48 -25.99 -1.10
CA ASP A 34 -9.04 -25.79 -0.97
C ASP A 34 -8.43 -25.61 -2.37
N ILE A 35 -7.96 -24.39 -2.65
CA ILE A 35 -7.39 -23.98 -3.94
C ILE A 35 -5.90 -23.67 -3.75
N SER A 36 -5.05 -24.26 -4.60
CA SER A 36 -3.62 -23.96 -4.63
C SER A 36 -3.34 -22.88 -5.67
N ALA A 37 -3.48 -21.61 -5.28
CA ALA A 37 -3.26 -20.49 -6.19
C ALA A 37 -1.88 -19.83 -5.99
N ASN A 38 -1.11 -19.70 -7.07
CA ASN A 38 0.08 -18.85 -7.11
C ASN A 38 -0.33 -17.41 -7.48
N VAL A 39 -0.61 -16.59 -6.47
CA VAL A 39 -1.00 -15.19 -6.69
C VAL A 39 0.24 -14.31 -6.87
N ASN A 40 0.41 -13.75 -8.06
CA ASN A 40 1.39 -12.69 -8.29
C ASN A 40 0.86 -11.39 -7.67
N LYS A 41 1.38 -11.02 -6.49
CA LYS A 41 0.96 -9.79 -5.82
C LYS A 41 1.65 -8.60 -6.48
N PRO A 42 0.92 -7.54 -6.85
CA PRO A 42 1.54 -6.34 -7.40
C PRO A 42 2.55 -5.80 -6.40
N LYS A 43 3.70 -5.35 -6.91
CA LYS A 43 4.71 -4.71 -6.06
C LYS A 43 4.14 -3.37 -5.56
N PRO A 44 4.42 -2.97 -4.31
CA PRO A 44 3.96 -1.70 -3.81
C PRO A 44 4.41 -0.54 -4.71
N THR A 45 3.48 0.36 -5.04
CA THR A 45 3.78 1.52 -5.89
C THR A 45 4.90 2.36 -5.28
N LYS A 46 5.93 2.66 -6.08
CA LYS A 46 7.02 3.57 -5.70
C LYS A 46 6.57 5.02 -5.92
N ARG A 47 6.72 5.86 -4.90
CA ARG A 47 6.46 7.30 -4.98
C ARG A 47 7.78 8.06 -4.84
N LYS A 48 8.07 8.94 -5.79
CA LYS A 48 9.21 9.87 -5.73
C LYS A 48 8.83 11.06 -4.87
N ILE A 49 9.70 11.43 -3.93
CA ILE A 49 9.49 12.55 -3.02
C ILE A 49 10.68 13.50 -3.16
N TYR A 50 10.40 14.75 -3.53
CA TYR A 50 11.37 15.83 -3.59
C TYR A 50 11.69 16.35 -2.18
N LEU A 51 12.98 16.51 -1.89
CA LEU A 51 13.48 16.95 -0.58
C LEU A 51 13.83 18.44 -0.62
N TRP A 52 12.81 19.30 -0.67
CA TRP A 52 12.97 20.76 -0.77
C TRP A 52 13.85 21.39 0.31
N LYS A 53 13.87 20.83 1.53
CA LYS A 53 14.77 21.29 2.60
C LYS A 53 16.26 21.14 2.25
N LYS A 54 16.60 20.26 1.30
CA LYS A 54 17.96 20.01 0.82
C LYS A 54 18.16 20.50 -0.62
N ALA A 55 17.20 21.24 -1.17
CA ALA A 55 17.32 21.78 -2.52
C ALA A 55 18.39 22.87 -2.55
N ASP A 56 19.17 22.89 -3.62
CA ASP A 56 20.07 24.00 -3.91
C ASP A 56 19.28 25.11 -4.60
N LEU A 57 18.70 26.00 -3.78
CA LEU A 57 17.84 27.09 -4.25
C LEU A 57 18.62 28.14 -5.07
N GLU A 58 19.90 28.34 -4.78
CA GLU A 58 20.73 29.29 -5.50
C GLU A 58 20.99 28.81 -6.94
N SER A 59 21.38 27.54 -7.09
CA SER A 59 21.57 26.94 -8.41
C SER A 59 20.26 26.83 -9.19
N ILE A 60 19.13 26.60 -8.52
CA ILE A 60 17.80 26.65 -9.16
C ILE A 60 17.55 28.05 -9.74
N GLY A 61 17.76 29.11 -8.95
CA GLY A 61 17.57 30.49 -9.40
C GLY A 61 18.41 30.79 -10.64
N LYS A 62 19.73 30.56 -10.55
CA LYS A 62 20.67 30.78 -11.68
C LYS A 62 20.28 29.99 -12.92
N HIS A 63 19.88 28.73 -12.74
CA HIS A 63 19.47 27.89 -13.86
C HIS A 63 18.18 28.40 -14.51
N LEU A 64 17.17 28.74 -13.71
CA LEU A 64 15.92 29.28 -14.22
C LEU A 64 16.14 30.60 -14.95
N ASP A 65 16.91 31.53 -14.39
CA ASP A 65 17.23 32.81 -15.04
C ASP A 65 17.87 32.59 -16.42
N SER A 66 18.90 31.73 -16.48
CA SER A 66 19.57 31.40 -17.74
C SER A 66 18.65 30.73 -18.77
N GLN A 67 17.82 29.78 -18.34
CA GLN A 67 16.90 29.08 -19.23
C GLN A 67 15.76 29.99 -19.71
N PHE A 68 15.22 30.84 -18.84
CA PHE A 68 14.16 31.77 -19.21
C PHE A 68 14.65 32.91 -20.11
N ASP A 69 15.91 33.33 -19.97
CA ASP A 69 16.52 34.28 -20.93
C ASP A 69 16.66 33.67 -22.33
N THR A 70 16.91 32.37 -22.42
CA THR A 70 16.91 31.65 -23.70
C THR A 70 15.49 31.45 -24.24
N PHE A 71 14.56 31.09 -23.35
CA PHE A 71 13.15 30.93 -23.68
C PHE A 71 12.54 32.21 -24.27
N LYS A 72 12.82 33.39 -23.68
CA LYS A 72 12.34 34.69 -24.20
C LYS A 72 12.82 35.01 -25.61
N LYS A 73 13.98 34.48 -26.01
CA LYS A 73 14.56 34.67 -27.35
C LYS A 73 14.09 33.62 -28.36
N THR A 74 13.35 32.61 -27.89
CA THR A 74 12.83 31.54 -28.72
C THR A 74 11.48 31.96 -29.29
N ASN A 75 11.33 31.88 -30.61
CA ASN A 75 10.02 32.03 -31.23
C ASN A 75 9.28 30.70 -31.17
N PHE A 76 8.06 30.73 -30.62
CA PHE A 76 7.19 29.56 -30.56
C PHE A 76 6.06 29.74 -31.56
N ASP A 77 5.88 28.75 -32.43
CA ASP A 77 4.81 28.74 -33.43
C ASP A 77 3.46 28.30 -32.83
N ASP A 78 3.47 27.66 -31.66
CA ASP A 78 2.28 27.15 -30.97
C ASP A 78 2.37 27.34 -29.44
N ILE A 79 1.22 27.66 -28.85
CA ILE A 79 1.03 27.85 -27.40
C ILE A 79 1.32 26.55 -26.64
N ASN A 80 0.97 25.38 -27.18
CA ASN A 80 1.25 24.11 -26.49
C ASN A 80 2.76 23.83 -26.43
N ASN A 81 3.50 24.18 -27.48
CA ASN A 81 4.95 24.06 -27.50
C ASN A 81 5.61 25.02 -26.51
N MET A 82 5.11 26.26 -26.44
CA MET A 82 5.52 27.24 -25.43
C MET A 82 5.29 26.71 -24.01
N TRP A 83 4.08 26.21 -23.72
CA TRP A 83 3.74 25.64 -22.41
C TRP A 83 4.60 24.42 -22.04
N THR A 84 4.82 23.52 -23.01
CA THR A 84 5.64 22.33 -22.82
C THR A 84 7.08 22.71 -22.49
N SER A 85 7.62 23.74 -23.15
CA SER A 85 8.97 24.27 -22.88
C SER A 85 9.09 24.82 -21.45
N ILE A 86 8.13 25.65 -21.01
CA ILE A 86 8.10 26.16 -19.62
C ILE A 86 8.08 25.00 -18.61
N LYS A 87 7.19 24.04 -18.83
CA LYS A 87 7.05 22.88 -17.95
C LYS A 87 8.34 22.06 -17.89
N GLN A 88 9.03 21.93 -19.01
CA GLN A 88 10.28 21.19 -19.10
C GLN A 88 11.42 21.91 -18.37
N ILE A 89 11.56 23.24 -18.55
CA ILE A 89 12.53 24.06 -17.81
C ILE A 89 12.39 23.89 -16.30
N ILE A 90 11.15 23.99 -15.79
CA ILE A 90 10.87 23.82 -14.35
C ILE A 90 11.19 22.39 -13.90
N LYS A 91 10.76 21.39 -14.67
CA LYS A 91 10.99 19.98 -14.34
C LYS A 91 12.47 19.63 -14.31
N ASP A 92 13.25 20.11 -15.28
CA ASP A 92 14.69 19.85 -15.36
C ASP A 92 15.44 20.52 -14.23
N SER A 93 15.04 21.75 -13.87
CA SER A 93 15.55 22.42 -12.68
C SER A 93 15.30 21.59 -11.41
N MET A 94 14.07 21.09 -11.25
CA MET A 94 13.72 20.24 -10.10
C MET A 94 14.50 18.92 -10.08
N GLU A 95 14.64 18.25 -11.23
CA GLU A 95 15.38 16.99 -11.31
C GLU A 95 16.87 17.14 -11.03
N LYS A 96 17.46 18.27 -11.42
CA LYS A 96 18.90 18.50 -11.28
C LYS A 96 19.28 19.01 -9.89
N TYR A 97 18.47 19.86 -9.28
CA TYR A 97 18.85 20.61 -8.08
C TYR A 97 18.05 20.28 -6.83
N VAL A 98 17.00 19.45 -6.95
CA VAL A 98 16.21 19.00 -5.79
C VAL A 98 16.47 17.51 -5.54
N PRO A 99 17.24 17.16 -4.47
CA PRO A 99 17.47 15.77 -4.12
C PRO A 99 16.14 15.03 -3.92
N THR A 100 16.09 13.76 -4.33
CA THR A 100 14.88 12.96 -4.19
C THR A 100 15.11 11.70 -3.36
N LYS A 101 14.03 11.20 -2.76
CA LYS A 101 13.98 9.87 -2.16
C LYS A 101 12.80 9.09 -2.69
N THR A 102 12.94 7.77 -2.72
CA THR A 102 11.84 6.87 -3.09
C THR A 102 11.17 6.34 -1.83
N SER A 103 9.84 6.44 -1.78
CA SER A 103 9.02 5.82 -0.74
C SER A 103 8.12 4.75 -1.35
N LEU A 104 8.05 3.59 -0.71
CA LEU A 104 7.10 2.55 -1.09
C LEU A 104 5.76 2.84 -0.43
N ALA A 105 4.68 2.78 -1.21
CA ALA A 105 3.34 2.69 -0.65
C ALA A 105 3.29 1.47 0.27
N ARG A 106 2.67 1.62 1.45
CA ARG A 106 2.59 0.51 2.40
C ARG A 106 1.43 -0.39 2.02
N GLN A 107 1.74 -1.63 1.67
CA GLN A 107 0.75 -2.69 1.60
C GLN A 107 0.30 -3.02 3.02
N SER A 108 -0.95 -2.69 3.32
CA SER A 108 -1.54 -2.89 4.62
C SER A 108 -3.02 -3.12 4.44
N HIS A 109 -3.60 -3.99 5.26
CA HIS A 109 -5.05 -4.14 5.32
C HIS A 109 -5.72 -2.77 5.49
N HIS A 110 -6.80 -2.54 4.74
CA HIS A 110 -7.50 -1.26 4.67
C HIS A 110 -8.02 -0.79 6.04
N TRP A 111 -8.45 -1.73 6.88
CA TRP A 111 -8.87 -1.46 8.25
C TRP A 111 -7.72 -1.18 9.23
N MET A 112 -6.46 -1.33 8.82
CA MET A 112 -5.29 -1.14 9.69
C MET A 112 -4.84 0.33 9.74
N ASN A 113 -5.25 1.03 10.78
CA ASN A 113 -4.91 2.45 10.99
C ASN A 113 -3.60 2.68 11.79
N THR A 114 -3.18 3.94 11.92
CA THR A 114 -1.97 4.35 12.64
C THR A 114 -2.02 3.99 14.13
N GLN A 115 -3.20 4.05 14.76
CA GLN A 115 -3.36 3.72 16.19
C GLN A 115 -3.12 2.23 16.45
N LEU A 116 -3.69 1.34 15.62
CA LEU A 116 -3.45 -0.10 15.72
C LEU A 116 -1.96 -0.45 15.54
N ARG A 117 -1.27 0.24 14.64
CA ARG A 117 0.19 0.05 14.49
C ARG A 117 0.95 0.51 15.72
N ARG A 118 0.56 1.64 16.32
CA ARG A 118 1.16 2.14 17.55
C ARG A 118 0.94 1.15 18.70
N LEU A 119 -0.27 0.65 18.88
CA LEU A 119 -0.60 -0.39 19.85
C LEU A 119 0.19 -1.67 19.61
N SER A 120 0.33 -2.11 18.36
CA SER A 120 1.16 -3.28 18.01
C SER A 120 2.63 -3.11 18.42
N LYS A 121 3.22 -1.93 18.15
CA LYS A 121 4.58 -1.60 18.61
C LYS A 121 4.68 -1.53 20.14
N GLN A 122 3.68 -0.96 20.82
CA GLN A 122 3.64 -0.89 22.28
C GLN A 122 3.52 -2.30 22.89
N LYS A 123 2.69 -3.17 22.32
CA LYS A 123 2.57 -4.57 22.70
C LYS A 123 3.92 -5.26 22.61
N GLN A 124 4.65 -5.07 21.51
CA GLN A 124 5.97 -5.67 21.32
C GLN A 124 6.98 -5.17 22.36
N ARG A 125 7.04 -3.86 22.61
CA ARG A 125 7.92 -3.28 23.64
C ARG A 125 7.57 -3.80 25.03
N ALA A 126 6.28 -3.89 25.37
CA ALA A 126 5.83 -4.43 26.64
C ALA A 126 6.19 -5.91 26.81
N TYR A 127 6.06 -6.70 25.74
CA TYR A 127 6.50 -8.10 25.73
C TYR A 127 8.01 -8.23 25.95
N SER A 128 8.83 -7.48 25.21
CA SER A 128 10.29 -7.48 25.39
C SER A 128 10.68 -7.13 26.82
N LYS A 129 10.03 -6.11 27.42
CA LYS A 129 10.25 -5.73 28.82
C LYS A 129 9.81 -6.82 29.80
N ALA A 130 8.63 -7.40 29.60
CA ALA A 130 8.13 -8.48 30.46
C ALA A 130 9.03 -9.72 30.41
N LYS A 131 9.55 -10.06 29.21
CA LYS A 131 10.49 -11.15 29.02
C LYS A 131 11.84 -10.89 29.72
N LEU A 132 12.33 -9.64 29.67
CA LEU A 132 13.59 -9.25 30.29
C LEU A 132 13.50 -9.26 31.83
N ASN A 133 12.49 -8.59 32.38
CA ASN A 133 12.38 -8.36 33.82
C ASN A 133 11.71 -9.53 34.56
N ASN A 134 10.99 -10.39 33.82
CA ASN A 134 10.14 -11.48 34.32
C ASN A 134 9.20 -11.08 35.48
N SER A 135 8.81 -9.81 35.55
CA SER A 135 7.97 -9.29 36.62
C SER A 135 6.48 -9.49 36.33
N PRO A 136 5.66 -9.90 37.32
CA PRO A 136 4.21 -9.99 37.19
C PRO A 136 3.56 -8.67 36.71
N LYS A 137 4.11 -7.53 37.11
CA LYS A 137 3.63 -6.20 36.72
C LYS A 137 3.82 -5.94 35.22
N ASP A 138 4.99 -6.27 34.69
CA ASP A 138 5.29 -6.09 33.27
C ASP A 138 4.48 -7.08 32.40
N TRP A 139 4.29 -8.31 32.88
CA TRP A 139 3.38 -9.28 32.25
C TRP A 139 1.92 -8.82 32.23
N LYS A 140 1.43 -8.25 33.34
CA LYS A 140 0.07 -7.65 33.41
C LYS A 140 -0.08 -6.51 32.39
N ARG A 141 0.92 -5.63 32.30
CA ARG A 141 0.93 -4.53 31.32
C ARG A 141 0.88 -5.07 29.88
N TYR A 142 1.69 -6.07 29.55
CA TYR A 142 1.66 -6.70 28.23
C TYR A 142 0.28 -7.29 27.91
N LYS A 143 -0.32 -8.04 28.85
CA LYS A 143 -1.65 -8.64 28.68
C LYS A 143 -2.73 -7.57 28.41
N ASN A 144 -2.70 -6.45 29.13
CA ASN A 144 -3.64 -5.35 28.93
C ASN A 144 -3.52 -4.75 27.53
N ILE A 145 -2.29 -4.43 27.08
CA ILE A 145 -2.07 -3.86 25.74
C ILE A 145 -2.44 -4.88 24.65
N LYS A 146 -2.20 -6.18 24.87
CA LYS A 146 -2.62 -7.24 23.94
C LYS A 146 -4.15 -7.28 23.80
N ALA A 147 -4.88 -7.24 24.91
CA ALA A 147 -6.33 -7.25 24.91
C ALA A 147 -6.92 -6.01 24.22
N GLU A 148 -6.35 -4.84 24.50
CA GLU A 148 -6.70 -3.58 23.84
C GLU A 148 -6.48 -3.66 22.33
N LEU A 149 -5.29 -4.10 21.88
CA LEU A 149 -5.00 -4.27 20.45
C LEU A 149 -6.00 -5.21 19.76
N GLN A 150 -6.33 -6.33 20.40
CA GLN A 150 -7.30 -7.29 19.84
C GLN A 150 -8.69 -6.66 19.70
N ARG A 151 -9.16 -5.94 20.72
CA ARG A 151 -10.46 -5.26 20.70
C ARG A 151 -10.51 -4.20 19.60
N GLU A 152 -9.52 -3.32 19.55
CA GLU A 152 -9.50 -2.25 18.55
C GLU A 152 -9.32 -2.80 17.13
N SER A 153 -8.56 -3.88 16.95
CA SER A 153 -8.39 -4.54 15.65
C SER A 153 -9.71 -5.13 15.15
N ARG A 154 -10.46 -5.79 16.03
CA ARG A 154 -11.80 -6.31 15.71
C ARG A 154 -12.76 -5.18 15.36
N ARG A 155 -12.78 -4.12 16.17
CA ARG A 155 -13.64 -2.94 15.92
C ARG A 155 -13.35 -2.30 14.58
N ALA A 156 -12.07 -2.12 14.24
CA ALA A 156 -11.66 -1.54 12.96
C ALA A 156 -12.06 -2.44 11.79
N HIS A 157 -11.89 -3.76 11.93
CA HIS A 157 -12.31 -4.72 10.92
C HIS A 157 -13.83 -4.73 10.72
N THR A 158 -14.61 -4.83 11.79
CA THR A 158 -16.08 -4.80 11.74
C THR A 158 -16.59 -3.51 11.12
N LYS A 159 -16.04 -2.35 11.51
CA LYS A 159 -16.41 -1.06 10.94
C LYS A 159 -16.13 -1.01 9.43
N PHE A 160 -14.98 -1.52 9.01
CA PHE A 160 -14.62 -1.57 7.59
C PHE A 160 -15.58 -2.48 6.81
N MET A 161 -15.90 -3.66 7.33
CA MET A 161 -16.85 -4.57 6.69
C MET A 161 -18.26 -3.98 6.64
N GLN A 162 -18.72 -3.34 7.72
CA GLN A 162 -19.99 -2.63 7.74
C GLN A 162 -20.02 -1.53 6.68
N ASN A 163 -18.97 -0.74 6.55
CA ASN A 163 -18.88 0.29 5.52
C ASN A 163 -18.94 -0.32 4.12
N ILE A 164 -18.20 -1.39 3.84
CA ILE A 164 -18.24 -2.07 2.53
C ILE A 164 -19.63 -2.62 2.21
N VAL A 165 -20.33 -3.15 3.21
CA VAL A 165 -21.65 -3.77 3.03
C VAL A 165 -22.75 -2.71 2.95
N SER A 166 -22.58 -1.58 3.64
CA SER A 166 -23.59 -0.50 3.75
C SER A 166 -23.45 0.57 2.67
N ASP A 167 -22.24 0.82 2.17
CA ASP A 167 -22.08 1.54 0.90
C ASP A 167 -22.58 0.60 -0.19
N ASP A 168 -23.75 0.94 -0.75
CA ASP A 168 -24.27 0.30 -1.96
C ASP A 168 -23.11 0.10 -2.93
N LEU A 169 -22.84 -1.17 -3.26
CA LEU A 169 -21.81 -1.66 -4.19
C LEU A 169 -21.90 -1.03 -5.61
N TYR A 170 -22.84 -0.11 -5.81
CA TYR A 170 -23.18 0.59 -7.04
C TYR A 170 -22.65 2.03 -7.13
N LYS A 171 -22.16 2.64 -6.04
CA LYS A 171 -21.82 4.08 -6.06
C LYS A 171 -20.38 4.39 -6.46
N ASN A 172 -19.42 3.46 -6.33
CA ASN A 172 -18.04 3.74 -6.74
C ASN A 172 -17.22 2.47 -7.08
N PRO A 173 -17.08 2.10 -8.36
CA PRO A 173 -16.28 0.94 -8.79
C PRO A 173 -14.77 1.03 -8.45
N LYS A 174 -14.30 2.21 -8.02
CA LYS A 174 -12.88 2.48 -7.76
C LYS A 174 -12.36 1.96 -6.42
N ASP A 175 -13.24 1.57 -5.48
CA ASP A 175 -12.81 1.07 -4.17
C ASP A 175 -12.19 -0.33 -4.21
N PHE A 176 -12.39 -1.09 -5.29
CA PHE A 176 -11.75 -2.38 -5.51
C PHE A 176 -10.52 -2.30 -6.44
N GLY A 177 -10.24 -1.14 -7.05
CA GLY A 177 -9.35 -1.00 -8.22
C GLY A 177 -7.95 -0.44 -7.98
N HIS A 178 -7.50 -0.25 -6.73
CA HIS A 178 -6.10 0.08 -6.44
C HIS A 178 -5.36 -1.15 -5.92
N THR A 179 -5.07 -2.08 -6.84
CA THR A 179 -4.09 -3.15 -6.69
C THR A 179 -2.73 -2.74 -7.26
#